data_AF-A0A849RT75-F1
#
_entry.id   AF-A0A849RT75-F1
#
_cell.length_a   1.000
_cell.length_b   1.000
_cell.length_c   1.000
_cell.angle_alpha   90.00
_cell.angle_beta   90.00
_cell.angle_gamma   90.00
#
_symmetry.space_group_name_H-M   'P 1'
#
loop_
_entity.id
_entity.type
_entity.pdbx_description
1 polymer ?
#
loop_
_entity_poly.entity_id
_entity_poly.type
_entity_poly.pdbx_seq_one_letter_code
_entity_poly.pdbx_strand_id
1 'polypeptide(L)'
;MDTMDAHIAEIPVEKQAIRTSLSPRLVPRLKEKAIELLLQAAAFTSVAITLGIVGVLAYESFHFFQQVSVMDFLTDRQWTPLFADAHYGILSLVSGTLVTTAVALLVAIPTGSLIAIYLSEYASRSVREFVKPVLELLSAVPTVVYGYFA
;
A
#
# COMPACT_ATOMS: atom_id res chain seq x y z
N MET A 1 0.23 -49.85 72.79
CA MET A 1 1.68 -50.12 72.76
C MET A 1 1.93 -50.80 71.43
N ASP A 2 2.14 -50.00 70.39
CA ASP A 2 3.49 -49.66 69.90
C ASP A 2 3.89 -50.76 68.89
N THR A 3 3.93 -50.53 67.59
CA THR A 3 4.81 -49.61 66.85
C THR A 3 4.09 -49.19 65.56
N MET A 4 3.80 -47.92 65.27
CA MET A 4 4.72 -46.96 64.62
C MET A 4 5.64 -47.61 63.56
N ASP A 5 5.61 -47.03 62.36
CA ASP A 5 6.49 -47.29 61.21
C ASP A 5 6.03 -48.36 60.20
N ALA A 6 5.13 -47.93 59.32
CA ALA A 6 5.11 -48.39 57.93
C ALA A 6 5.17 -47.17 57.01
N HIS A 7 6.41 -46.70 56.83
CA HIS A 7 6.94 -46.10 55.60
C HIS A 7 5.93 -45.38 54.71
N ILE A 8 5.86 -44.06 54.89
CA ILE A 8 5.50 -43.16 53.80
C ILE A 8 6.50 -43.42 52.67
N ALA A 9 6.06 -44.18 51.67
CA ALA A 9 6.79 -44.38 50.44
C ALA A 9 6.97 -43.00 49.80
N GLU A 10 8.21 -42.54 49.77
CA GLU A 10 8.63 -41.42 48.95
C GLU A 10 8.14 -41.68 47.52
N ILE A 11 7.12 -40.93 47.09
CA ILE A 11 6.75 -40.90 45.68
C ILE A 11 7.96 -40.28 44.97
N PRO A 12 8.67 -41.00 44.10
CA PRO A 12 9.70 -40.38 43.30
C PRO A 12 8.96 -39.43 42.37
N VAL A 13 9.12 -38.12 42.57
CA VAL A 13 8.81 -37.15 41.54
C VAL A 13 9.76 -37.46 40.41
N GLU A 14 9.31 -38.33 39.50
CA GLU A 14 9.96 -38.60 38.24
C GLU A 14 10.15 -37.24 37.60
N LYS A 15 11.40 -36.76 37.62
CA LYS A 15 11.85 -35.61 36.86
C LYS A 15 11.65 -35.98 35.41
N GLN A 16 10.41 -35.82 34.95
CA GLN A 16 10.04 -35.86 33.57
C GLN A 16 10.83 -34.72 32.98
N ALA A 17 11.97 -35.10 32.43
CA ALA A 17 12.86 -34.23 31.71
C ALA A 17 11.97 -33.49 30.74
N ILE A 18 11.76 -32.19 30.99
CA ILE A 18 11.36 -31.24 29.98
C ILE A 18 12.56 -31.22 29.03
N ARG A 19 12.64 -32.26 28.19
CA ARG A 19 13.32 -32.22 26.92
C ARG A 19 12.49 -31.23 26.13
N THR A 20 12.76 -29.95 26.35
CA THR A 20 12.70 -28.95 25.29
C THR A 20 13.62 -29.48 24.19
N SER A 21 13.10 -30.40 23.40
CA SER A 21 13.58 -30.64 22.06
C SER A 21 13.22 -29.37 21.29
N LEU A 22 14.03 -28.33 21.52
CA LEU A 22 14.21 -27.26 20.56
C LEU A 22 14.79 -27.97 19.35
N SER A 23 13.89 -28.46 18.50
CA SER A 23 14.23 -28.97 17.19
C SER A 23 15.08 -27.87 16.55
N PRO A 24 16.36 -28.10 16.26
CA PRO A 24 17.11 -27.14 15.49
C PRO A 24 16.43 -27.16 14.12
N ARG A 25 15.69 -26.11 13.77
CA ARG A 25 15.23 -25.88 12.41
C ARG A 25 16.49 -25.62 11.58
N LEU A 26 17.21 -26.70 11.26
CA LEU A 26 18.31 -26.77 10.31
C LEU A 26 17.70 -26.61 8.92
N VAL A 27 17.22 -25.41 8.61
CA VAL A 27 17.10 -25.05 7.21
C VAL A 27 18.54 -25.08 6.70
N PRO A 28 18.91 -25.94 5.73
CA PRO A 28 20.30 -26.07 5.33
C PRO A 28 20.80 -24.70 4.89
N ARG A 29 21.93 -24.22 5.45
CA ARG A 29 22.49 -22.85 5.30
C ARG A 29 22.49 -22.29 3.87
N LEU A 30 22.46 -23.16 2.87
CA LEU A 30 22.30 -22.83 1.45
C LEU A 30 20.94 -22.19 1.11
N LYS A 31 19.84 -22.68 1.68
CA LYS A 31 18.50 -22.11 1.49
C LYS A 31 18.36 -20.74 2.14
N GLU A 32 18.95 -20.56 3.32
CA GLU A 32 18.98 -19.26 4.01
C GLU A 32 19.77 -18.23 3.20
N LYS A 33 20.97 -18.59 2.71
CA LYS A 33 21.76 -17.73 1.81
C LYS A 33 21.05 -17.44 0.49
N ALA A 34 20.32 -18.39 -0.07
CA ALA A 34 19.55 -18.18 -1.30
C ALA A 34 18.41 -17.18 -1.09
N ILE A 35 17.69 -17.28 0.03
CA ILE A 35 16.63 -16.33 0.40
C ILE A 35 17.25 -14.95 0.66
N GLU A 36 18.35 -14.87 1.42
CA GLU A 36 19.06 -13.63 1.69
C GLU A 36 19.54 -12.94 0.40
N LEU A 37 20.15 -13.69 -0.51
CA LEU A 37 20.60 -13.19 -1.81
C LEU A 37 19.42 -12.74 -2.67
N LEU A 38 18.31 -13.48 -2.67
CA LEU A 38 17.11 -13.11 -3.42
C LEU A 38 16.48 -11.83 -2.89
N LEU A 39 16.39 -11.68 -1.56
CA LEU A 39 15.89 -10.45 -0.94
C LEU A 39 16.82 -9.25 -1.21
N GLN A 40 18.13 -9.44 -1.14
CA GLN A 40 19.11 -8.41 -1.49
C GLN A 40 18.99 -8.04 -2.97
N ALA A 41 18.93 -9.02 -3.88
CA ALA A 41 18.76 -8.79 -5.31
C ALA A 41 17.43 -8.08 -5.62
N ALA A 42 16.34 -8.45 -4.95
CA ALA A 42 15.05 -7.78 -5.08
C ALA A 42 15.13 -6.31 -4.62
N ALA A 43 15.79 -6.05 -3.49
CA ALA A 43 16.01 -4.68 -3.00
C ALA A 43 16.87 -3.85 -3.98
N PHE A 44 18.00 -4.40 -4.43
CA PHE A 44 18.86 -3.74 -5.43
C PHE A 44 18.12 -3.50 -6.75
N THR A 45 17.34 -4.47 -7.22
CA THR A 45 16.55 -4.35 -8.45
C THR A 45 15.48 -3.27 -8.33
N SER A 46 14.78 -3.21 -7.20
CA SER A 46 13.79 -2.15 -6.93
C SER A 46 14.41 -0.74 -6.98
N VAL A 47 15.55 -0.56 -6.33
CA VAL A 47 16.30 0.71 -6.36
C VAL A 47 16.79 1.01 -7.78
N ALA A 48 17.35 0.02 -8.48
CA ALA A 48 17.84 0.19 -9.84
C ALA A 48 16.73 0.58 -10.82
N ILE A 49 15.55 -0.05 -10.74
CA ILE A 49 14.39 0.32 -11.55
C ILE A 49 13.94 1.74 -11.23
N THR A 50 13.88 2.11 -9.95
CA THR A 50 13.48 3.46 -9.54
C THR A 50 14.44 4.51 -10.09
N LEU A 51 15.75 4.28 -9.97
CA LEU A 51 16.78 5.15 -10.55
C LEU A 51 16.69 5.18 -12.07
N GLY A 52 16.39 4.05 -12.72
CA GLY A 52 16.16 3.96 -14.16
C GLY A 52 14.98 4.82 -14.61
N ILE A 53 13.83 4.74 -13.92
CA ILE A 53 12.65 5.57 -14.19
C ILE A 53 13.01 7.05 -14.05
N VAL A 54 13.64 7.45 -12.94
CA VAL A 54 14.07 8.84 -12.73
C VAL A 54 15.04 9.29 -13.81
N GLY A 55 16.00 8.44 -14.21
CA GLY A 55 16.97 8.73 -15.25
C GLY A 55 16.33 8.96 -16.61
N VAL A 56 15.39 8.09 -17.02
CA VAL A 56 14.62 8.24 -18.27
C VAL A 56 13.80 9.53 -18.23
N LEU A 57 13.06 9.77 -17.15
CA LEU A 57 12.25 10.98 -17.01
C LEU A 57 13.10 12.25 -17.05
N ALA A 58 14.26 12.27 -16.40
CA ALA A 58 15.17 13.41 -16.42
C ALA A 58 15.77 13.66 -17.82
N TYR A 59 16.17 12.59 -18.51
CA TYR A 59 16.71 12.68 -19.86
C TYR A 59 15.67 13.21 -20.86
N GLU A 60 14.45 12.65 -20.86
CA GLU A 60 13.35 13.08 -21.73
C GLU A 60 12.91 14.52 -21.39
N SER A 61 12.82 14.87 -20.11
CA SER A 61 12.48 16.23 -19.68
C SER A 61 13.52 17.24 -20.15
N PHE A 62 14.81 16.90 -20.10
CA PHE A 62 15.87 17.77 -20.58
C PHE A 62 15.75 18.03 -22.09
N HIS A 63 15.50 16.99 -22.89
CA HIS A 63 15.26 17.14 -24.33
C HIS A 63 14.00 17.95 -24.64
N PHE A 64 12.93 17.75 -23.87
CA PHE A 64 11.70 18.55 -23.99
C PHE A 64 11.96 20.05 -23.75
N PHE A 65 12.69 20.41 -22.69
CA PHE A 65 12.97 21.83 -22.37
C PHE A 65 14.00 22.49 -23.31
N GLN A 66 14.66 21.73 -24.19
CA GLN A 66 15.43 22.31 -25.29
C GLN A 66 14.52 22.83 -26.41
N GLN A 67 13.33 22.27 -26.56
CA GLN A 67 12.35 22.67 -27.58
C GLN A 67 11.33 23.66 -27.06
N VAL A 68 10.94 23.52 -25.78
CA VAL A 68 9.94 24.37 -25.13
C VAL A 68 10.59 25.13 -23.98
N SER A 69 10.41 26.45 -23.94
CA SER A 69 10.98 27.24 -22.84
C SER A 69 10.28 26.91 -21.51
N VAL A 70 11.03 26.90 -20.42
CA VAL A 70 10.48 26.65 -19.08
C VAL A 70 9.42 27.70 -18.71
N MET A 71 9.59 28.95 -19.15
CA MET A 71 8.61 30.01 -18.88
C MET A 71 7.29 29.78 -19.63
N ASP A 72 7.35 29.40 -20.91
CA ASP A 72 6.16 29.10 -21.69
C ASP A 72 5.44 27.87 -21.10
N PHE A 73 6.19 26.80 -20.77
CA PHE A 73 5.64 25.64 -20.10
C PHE A 73 4.88 25.98 -18.80
N LEU A 74 5.41 26.90 -17.98
CA LEU A 74 4.80 27.28 -16.70
C LEU A 74 3.67 28.31 -16.81
N THR A 75 3.74 29.23 -17.77
CA THR A 75 2.84 30.41 -17.82
C THR A 75 1.78 30.34 -18.91
N ASP A 76 2.00 29.53 -19.94
CA ASP A 76 1.02 29.30 -20.99
C ASP A 76 -0.25 28.63 -20.42
N ARG A 77 -1.39 29.04 -20.95
CA ARG A 77 -2.73 28.63 -20.50
C ARG A 77 -3.34 27.59 -21.41
N GLN A 78 -2.68 27.21 -22.50
CA GLN A 78 -3.18 26.23 -23.46
C GLN A 78 -2.46 24.90 -23.34
N TRP A 79 -3.21 23.82 -23.45
CA TRP A 79 -2.71 22.45 -23.57
C TRP A 79 -3.19 21.86 -24.89
N THR A 80 -2.42 22.07 -25.95
CA THR A 80 -2.77 21.63 -27.32
C THR A 80 -1.58 20.97 -28.04
N PRO A 81 -0.94 19.94 -27.44
CA PRO A 81 0.27 19.33 -28.02
C PRO A 81 0.03 18.60 -29.36
N LEU A 82 -1.23 18.35 -29.71
CA LEU A 82 -1.63 17.63 -30.93
C LEU A 82 -2.01 18.56 -32.10
N PHE A 83 -2.04 19.88 -31.89
CA PHE A 83 -2.44 20.85 -32.91
C PHE A 83 -1.22 21.32 -33.71
N ALA A 84 -1.46 21.96 -34.86
CA ALA A 84 -0.37 22.50 -35.70
C ALA A 84 0.50 23.51 -34.94
N ASP A 85 -0.12 24.34 -34.10
CA ASP A 85 0.55 25.14 -33.07
C ASP A 85 0.49 24.41 -31.72
N ALA A 86 1.56 23.68 -31.42
CA ALA A 86 1.67 22.89 -30.20
C ALA A 86 1.95 23.78 -28.97
N HIS A 87 1.05 23.73 -27.99
CA HIS A 87 1.20 24.42 -26.70
C HIS A 87 1.25 23.40 -25.56
N TYR A 88 2.17 23.62 -24.62
CA TYR A 88 2.48 22.68 -23.54
C TYR A 88 2.30 23.31 -22.14
N GLY A 89 1.40 24.29 -22.02
CA GLY A 89 1.14 25.00 -20.76
C GLY A 89 0.61 24.08 -19.66
N ILE A 90 1.41 23.87 -18.61
CA ILE A 90 1.06 23.01 -17.47
C ILE A 90 -0.06 23.60 -16.62
N LEU A 91 -0.24 24.93 -16.68
CA LEU A 91 -1.20 25.66 -15.85
C LEU A 91 -2.64 25.21 -16.12
N SER A 92 -2.97 24.86 -17.37
CA SER A 92 -4.29 24.31 -17.72
C SER A 92 -4.53 22.95 -17.06
N LEU A 93 -3.51 22.08 -17.01
CA LEU A 93 -3.62 20.76 -16.40
C LEU A 93 -3.71 20.86 -14.87
N VAL A 94 -2.90 21.73 -14.26
CA VAL A 94 -2.92 21.97 -12.81
C VAL A 94 -4.25 22.58 -12.39
N SER A 95 -4.72 23.61 -13.08
CA SER A 95 -6.02 24.23 -12.78
C SER A 95 -7.17 23.24 -12.96
N GLY A 96 -7.19 22.43 -14.02
CA GLY A 96 -8.16 21.35 -14.19
C GLY A 96 -8.14 20.36 -13.03
N THR A 97 -6.95 19.95 -12.57
CA THR A 97 -6.80 19.03 -11.43
C THR A 97 -7.29 19.66 -10.12
N LEU A 98 -6.96 20.92 -9.87
CA LEU A 98 -7.38 21.63 -8.66
C LEU A 98 -8.89 21.83 -8.62
N VAL A 99 -9.51 22.25 -9.73
CA VAL A 99 -10.95 22.47 -9.83
C VAL A 99 -11.70 21.15 -9.65
N THR A 100 -11.29 20.10 -10.36
CA THR A 100 -11.93 18.78 -10.25
C THR A 100 -11.79 18.20 -8.85
N THR A 101 -10.61 18.30 -8.23
CA THR A 101 -10.37 17.86 -6.86
C THR A 101 -11.20 18.67 -5.86
N ALA A 102 -11.29 19.99 -6.01
CA ALA A 102 -12.06 20.84 -5.12
C ALA A 102 -13.56 20.49 -5.17
N VAL A 103 -14.12 20.34 -6.38
CA VAL A 103 -15.52 19.92 -6.55
C VAL A 103 -15.73 18.50 -5.99
N ALA A 104 -14.82 17.57 -6.27
CA ALA A 104 -14.90 16.20 -5.76
C ALA A 104 -14.89 16.18 -4.23
N LEU A 105 -14.00 16.92 -3.57
CA LEU A 105 -13.93 17.02 -2.10
C LEU A 105 -15.18 17.68 -1.51
N LEU A 106 -15.69 18.74 -2.15
CA LEU A 106 -16.89 19.43 -1.71
C LEU A 106 -18.09 18.49 -1.65
N VAL A 107 -18.17 17.50 -2.55
CA VAL A 107 -19.23 16.49 -2.55
C VAL A 107 -18.88 15.29 -1.65
N ALA A 108 -17.65 14.77 -1.75
CA ALA A 108 -17.21 13.55 -1.09
C ALA A 108 -17.12 13.69 0.43
N ILE A 109 -16.67 14.84 0.94
CA ILE A 109 -16.55 15.07 2.39
C ILE A 109 -17.93 15.03 3.07
N PRO A 110 -18.93 15.86 2.70
CA PRO A 110 -20.21 15.84 3.39
C PRO A 110 -20.93 14.50 3.23
N THR A 111 -20.95 13.93 2.02
CA THR A 111 -21.61 12.64 1.78
C THR A 111 -20.91 11.49 2.52
N GLY A 112 -19.58 11.42 2.46
CA GLY A 112 -18.79 10.42 3.17
C GLY A 112 -18.92 10.51 4.69
N SER A 113 -18.90 11.73 5.25
CA SER A 113 -19.11 11.94 6.68
C SER A 113 -20.51 11.54 7.14
N LEU A 114 -21.56 11.86 6.36
CA LEU A 114 -22.93 11.45 6.68
C LEU A 114 -23.09 9.93 6.66
N ILE A 115 -22.53 9.25 5.65
CA ILE A 115 -22.55 7.78 5.56
C ILE A 115 -21.82 7.16 6.75
N ALA A 116 -20.66 7.71 7.13
CA ALA A 116 -19.90 7.23 8.27
C ALA A 116 -20.68 7.33 9.59
N ILE A 117 -21.29 8.49 9.86
CA ILE A 117 -22.12 8.72 11.06
C ILE A 117 -23.35 7.80 11.06
N TYR A 118 -24.05 7.68 9.94
CA TYR A 118 -25.19 6.78 9.82
C TYR A 118 -24.80 5.34 10.12
N LEU A 119 -23.70 4.87 9.54
CA LEU A 119 -23.24 3.49 9.70
C LEU A 119 -22.75 3.20 11.12
N SER A 120 -22.14 4.19 11.80
CA SER A 120 -21.65 4.03 13.17
C SER A 120 -22.75 4.07 14.22
N GLU A 121 -23.66 5.04 14.14
CA GLU A 121 -24.63 5.33 15.20
C GLU A 121 -26.03 4.75 14.93
N TYR A 122 -26.49 4.76 13.68
CA TYR A 122 -27.91 4.53 13.36
C TYR A 122 -28.18 3.21 12.64
N ALA A 123 -27.21 2.66 11.91
CA ALA A 123 -27.42 1.47 11.09
C ALA A 123 -27.65 0.21 11.93
N SER A 124 -28.72 -0.52 11.60
CA SER A 124 -28.98 -1.84 12.16
C SER A 124 -27.92 -2.85 11.74
N ARG A 125 -27.81 -3.95 12.49
CA ARG A 125 -26.77 -4.97 12.30
C ARG A 125 -26.72 -5.51 10.86
N SER A 126 -27.87 -5.81 10.27
CA SER A 126 -27.97 -6.34 8.90
C SER A 126 -27.50 -5.34 7.84
N VAL A 127 -27.81 -4.05 7.99
CA VAL A 127 -27.34 -3.01 7.05
C VAL A 127 -25.83 -2.90 7.12
N ARG A 128 -25.26 -2.92 8.34
CA ARG A 128 -23.80 -2.85 8.53
C ARG A 128 -23.08 -4.05 7.92
N GLU A 129 -23.63 -5.25 8.08
CA GLU A 129 -23.06 -6.50 7.53
C GLU A 129 -23.07 -6.53 5.99
N PHE A 130 -24.00 -5.83 5.32
CA PHE A 130 -24.03 -5.76 3.85
C PHE A 130 -23.21 -4.57 3.30
N VAL A 131 -23.43 -3.36 3.83
CA VAL A 131 -22.83 -2.13 3.28
C VAL A 131 -21.32 -2.11 3.48
N LYS A 132 -20.81 -2.59 4.62
CA LYS A 132 -19.38 -2.52 4.91
C LYS A 132 -18.52 -3.32 3.92
N PRO A 133 -18.81 -4.59 3.61
CA PRO A 133 -18.11 -5.32 2.56
C PRO A 133 -18.20 -4.66 1.19
N VAL A 134 -19.36 -4.09 0.82
CA VAL A 134 -19.53 -3.40 -0.47
C VAL A 134 -18.59 -2.19 -0.56
N LEU A 135 -18.49 -1.38 0.51
CA LEU A 135 -17.56 -0.23 0.53
C LEU A 135 -16.10 -0.67 0.47
N GLU A 136 -15.74 -1.74 1.19
CA GLU A 136 -14.40 -2.33 1.12
C GLU A 136 -14.07 -2.80 -0.30
N LEU A 137 -15.01 -3.47 -0.98
CA LEU A 137 -14.86 -3.91 -2.37
C LEU A 137 -14.76 -2.74 -3.35
N LEU A 138 -15.61 -1.72 -3.22
CA LEU A 138 -15.56 -0.53 -4.08
C LEU A 138 -14.24 0.22 -3.95
N SER A 139 -13.66 0.28 -2.75
CA SER A 139 -12.35 0.89 -2.50
C SER A 139 -11.18 0.08 -3.08
N ALA A 140 -11.37 -1.22 -3.28
CA ALA A 140 -10.35 -2.12 -3.82
C ALA A 140 -10.31 -2.12 -5.36
N VAL A 141 -11.34 -1.57 -6.02
CA VAL A 141 -11.36 -1.48 -7.50
C VAL A 141 -10.28 -0.50 -7.97
N PRO A 142 -9.45 -0.88 -8.97
CA PRO A 142 -8.44 0.02 -9.51
C PRO A 142 -9.06 1.28 -10.12
N THR A 143 -8.49 2.44 -9.81
CA THR A 143 -8.96 3.73 -10.34
C THR A 143 -8.99 3.79 -11.87
N VAL A 144 -8.11 3.04 -12.54
CA VAL A 144 -8.08 2.95 -14.02
C VAL A 144 -9.35 2.32 -14.60
N VAL A 145 -10.00 1.42 -13.87
CA VAL A 145 -11.25 0.77 -14.31
C VAL A 145 -12.38 1.79 -14.30
N TYR A 146 -12.50 2.58 -13.23
CA TYR A 146 -13.48 3.67 -13.15
C TYR A 146 -13.28 4.70 -14.27
N GLY A 147 -12.03 5.01 -14.62
CA GLY A 147 -11.72 5.92 -15.72
C GLY A 147 -12.04 5.39 -17.12
N TYR A 148 -12.00 4.07 -17.32
CA TYR A 148 -12.34 3.46 -18.63
C TYR A 148 -13.83 3.52 -18.97
N PHE A 149 -14.72 3.57 -17.96
CA PHE A 149 -16.18 3.58 -18.15
C PHE A 149 -16.83 4.97 -18.12
N ALA A 150 -16.04 6.04 -17.95
CA ALA A 150 -16.51 7.43 -17.92
C ALA A 150 -16.47 8.07 -19.31
#